data_AF-A0A929BZX6-F1
#
_entry.id   AF-A0A929BZX6-F1
#
_cell.length_a   1.000
_cell.length_b   1.000
_cell.length_c   1.000
_cell.angle_alpha   90.00
_cell.angle_beta   90.00
_cell.angle_gamma   90.00
#
_symmetry.space_group_name_H-M   'P 1'
#
loop_
_entity.id
_entity.type
_entity.pdbx_description
1 polymer ?
#
loop_
_entity_poly.entity_id
_entity_poly.type
_entity_poly.pdbx_seq_one_letter_code
_entity_poly.pdbx_strand_id
1 'polypeptide(L)'
;MANRLSSKSEVEKVRSQIRTDDDLWHAVQDLAGITIPRVKVCEDHVAPFTAFADAYFARHRNIVWHASRGLAGKSVLLATLAFMEGIEMGAAVNLLGGSGEQSQRVHGYMTGEDTNLPGTFWGHYGAPRHLLVDDPTKRETKLSNGGRIVVLQASQRSVRGPHPQKLRLDECLAAGTLVSTPEGQFRIEDVQAGDIVHGWDNGGITQGMVQRTRRVGARQTLELTLSNGKTLICTPDHELLTNGGWDEARSCRQGTILQGIRENVKVVAVKEGIRRDVYDITVKDI
;
A
#
# COMPACT_ATOMS: atom_id res chain seq x y z
N MET A 1 13.77 43.81 10.46
CA MET A 1 12.37 44.22 10.65
C MET A 1 11.48 43.19 9.96
N ALA A 2 10.82 42.36 10.77
CA ALA A 2 9.92 41.31 10.30
C ALA A 2 8.63 41.96 9.78
N ASN A 3 8.33 41.79 8.50
CA ASN A 3 7.06 42.23 7.95
C ASN A 3 5.99 41.22 8.39
N ARG A 4 5.28 41.57 9.47
CA ARG A 4 4.06 40.86 9.90
C ARG A 4 3.04 40.98 8.77
N LEU A 5 2.66 39.84 8.20
CA LEU A 5 1.51 39.75 7.30
C LEU A 5 0.27 40.25 8.05
N SER A 6 -0.25 41.38 7.59
CA SER A 6 -1.43 42.06 8.11
C SER A 6 -2.64 41.73 7.24
N SER A 7 -3.51 40.85 7.72
CA SER A 7 -4.97 40.95 7.65
C SER A 7 -5.60 39.55 7.77
N LYS A 8 -6.64 39.42 8.60
CA LYS A 8 -7.42 38.18 8.73
C LYS A 8 -8.06 37.74 7.40
N SER A 9 -8.18 38.63 6.42
CA SER A 9 -8.79 38.39 5.10
C SER A 9 -7.88 37.65 4.11
N GLU A 10 -6.56 37.64 4.28
CA GLU A 10 -5.66 36.86 3.41
C GLU A 10 -5.54 35.40 3.85
N VAL A 11 -5.75 35.13 5.14
CA VAL A 11 -5.79 33.77 5.70
C VAL A 11 -7.04 33.00 5.24
N GLU A 12 -8.08 33.69 4.74
CA GLU A 12 -9.32 33.08 4.26
C GLU A 12 -9.29 32.60 2.79
N LYS A 13 -8.21 32.88 2.03
CA LYS A 13 -8.16 32.63 0.57
C LYS A 13 -7.68 31.24 0.13
N VAL A 14 -7.56 30.27 1.03
CA VAL A 14 -7.28 28.86 0.69
C VAL A 14 -8.32 27.95 1.32
N ARG A 15 -9.61 28.18 1.04
CA ARG A 15 -10.66 27.20 1.32
C ARG A 15 -10.88 26.37 0.07
N SER A 16 -10.59 25.06 0.14
CA SER A 16 -10.92 24.10 -0.92
C SER A 16 -12.38 24.30 -1.37
N GLN A 17 -12.60 24.19 -2.68
CA GLN A 17 -13.95 24.27 -3.26
C GLN A 17 -14.79 23.03 -2.91
N ILE A 18 -14.15 21.96 -2.46
CA ILE A 18 -14.78 20.70 -2.07
C ILE A 18 -15.23 20.77 -0.61
N ARG A 19 -16.53 20.84 -0.37
CA ARG A 19 -17.10 20.95 0.99
C ARG A 19 -18.05 19.81 1.35
N THR A 20 -18.64 19.18 0.34
CA THR A 20 -19.62 18.12 0.50
C THR A 20 -19.15 16.83 -0.19
N ASP A 21 -19.81 15.71 0.16
CA ASP A 21 -19.58 14.43 -0.50
C ASP A 21 -19.89 14.50 -2.00
N ASP A 22 -20.88 15.28 -2.40
CA ASP A 22 -21.20 15.46 -3.82
C ASP A 22 -20.13 16.27 -4.55
N ASP A 23 -19.65 17.38 -3.95
CA ASP A 23 -18.55 18.16 -4.53
C ASP A 23 -17.31 17.28 -4.74
N LEU A 24 -16.99 16.45 -3.74
CA LEU A 24 -15.84 15.54 -3.81
C LEU A 24 -16.03 14.51 -4.91
N TRP A 25 -17.23 13.95 -5.04
CA TRP A 25 -17.51 12.92 -6.05
C TRP A 25 -17.32 13.46 -7.47
N HIS A 26 -17.86 14.65 -7.73
CA HIS A 26 -17.70 15.32 -9.03
C HIS A 26 -16.25 15.75 -9.27
N ALA A 27 -15.58 16.34 -8.28
CA ALA A 27 -14.19 16.75 -8.42
C ALA A 27 -13.25 15.56 -8.71
N VAL A 28 -13.47 14.39 -8.12
CA VAL A 28 -12.69 13.18 -8.44
C VAL A 28 -12.87 12.78 -9.91
N GLN A 29 -14.10 12.87 -10.42
CA GLN A 29 -14.39 12.56 -11.81
C GLN A 29 -13.75 13.59 -12.75
N ASP A 30 -13.92 14.88 -12.46
CA ASP A 30 -13.47 15.98 -13.33
C ASP A 30 -11.95 16.17 -13.32
N LEU A 31 -11.29 15.95 -12.17
CA LEU A 31 -9.85 16.20 -12.02
C LEU A 31 -9.00 14.96 -12.24
N ALA A 32 -9.48 13.78 -11.82
CA ALA A 32 -8.70 12.53 -11.92
C ALA A 32 -9.24 11.57 -13.00
N GLY A 33 -10.42 11.80 -13.57
CA GLY A 33 -11.04 10.88 -14.52
C GLY A 33 -11.47 9.56 -13.89
N ILE A 34 -11.63 9.50 -12.56
CA ILE A 34 -11.99 8.28 -11.83
C ILE A 34 -13.44 8.38 -11.37
N THR A 35 -14.21 7.30 -11.57
CA THR A 35 -15.57 7.18 -11.01
C THR A 35 -15.58 6.19 -9.86
N ILE A 36 -15.95 6.64 -8.67
CA ILE A 36 -16.04 5.79 -7.48
C ILE A 36 -17.50 5.40 -7.23
N PRO A 37 -17.82 4.10 -7.09
CA PRO A 37 -19.19 3.65 -6.80
C PRO A 37 -19.73 4.19 -5.47
N ARG A 38 -20.94 4.75 -5.51
CA ARG A 38 -21.66 5.28 -4.33
C ARG A 38 -22.67 4.29 -3.73
N VAL A 39 -22.86 3.14 -4.36
CA VAL A 39 -23.84 2.13 -3.95
C VAL A 39 -23.13 0.98 -3.26
N LYS A 40 -23.66 0.56 -2.10
CA LYS A 40 -23.19 -0.64 -1.39
C LYS A 40 -23.75 -1.90 -2.03
N VAL A 41 -22.96 -2.96 -2.06
CA VAL A 41 -23.33 -4.24 -2.71
C VAL A 41 -24.26 -5.10 -1.86
N CYS A 42 -24.17 -5.03 -0.53
CA CYS A 42 -25.13 -5.66 0.37
C CYS A 42 -25.24 -4.84 1.67
N GLU A 43 -26.15 -5.25 2.55
CA GLU A 43 -26.50 -4.52 3.77
C GLU A 43 -25.30 -4.22 4.67
N ASP A 44 -24.42 -5.22 4.86
CA ASP A 44 -23.24 -5.16 5.72
C ASP A 44 -22.02 -4.45 5.08
N HIS A 45 -22.12 -4.03 3.82
CA HIS A 45 -21.03 -3.32 3.14
C HIS A 45 -21.20 -1.81 3.22
N VAL A 46 -20.07 -1.11 3.23
CA VAL A 46 -20.00 0.33 3.00
C VAL A 46 -19.70 0.57 1.53
N ALA A 47 -20.35 1.57 0.92
CA ALA A 47 -20.04 1.94 -0.46
C ALA A 47 -18.59 2.47 -0.55
N PRO A 48 -17.83 2.12 -1.61
CA PRO A 48 -16.45 2.59 -1.76
C PRO A 48 -16.31 4.11 -1.63
N PHE A 49 -17.24 4.87 -2.21
CA PHE A 49 -17.19 6.32 -2.12
C PHE A 49 -17.43 6.86 -0.70
N THR A 50 -18.30 6.22 0.09
CA THR A 50 -18.52 6.62 1.49
C THR A 50 -17.21 6.47 2.28
N ALA A 51 -16.53 5.33 2.15
CA ALA A 51 -15.26 5.08 2.81
C ALA A 51 -14.15 6.05 2.33
N PHE A 52 -14.17 6.42 1.04
CA PHE A 52 -13.28 7.41 0.44
C PHE A 52 -13.52 8.82 1.00
N ALA A 53 -14.78 9.27 1.04
CA ALA A 53 -15.17 10.59 1.55
C ALA A 53 -14.85 10.74 3.04
N ASP A 54 -15.11 9.70 3.84
CA ASP A 54 -14.75 9.68 5.27
C ASP A 54 -13.24 9.87 5.48
N ALA A 55 -12.42 9.31 4.60
CA ALA A 55 -10.97 9.47 4.63
C ALA A 55 -10.51 10.85 4.14
N TYR A 56 -11.10 11.37 3.05
CA TYR A 56 -10.77 12.69 2.51
C TYR A 56 -11.08 13.81 3.52
N PHE A 57 -12.30 13.82 4.05
CA PHE A 57 -12.75 14.80 5.04
C PHE A 57 -12.20 14.55 6.45
N ALA A 58 -11.39 13.50 6.64
CA ALA A 58 -10.83 13.12 7.93
C ALA A 58 -11.89 13.01 9.04
N ARG A 59 -13.06 12.44 8.72
CA ARG A 59 -14.16 12.25 9.68
C ARG A 59 -13.77 11.32 10.83
N HIS A 60 -12.79 10.47 10.58
CA HIS A 60 -12.18 9.60 11.57
C HIS A 60 -10.66 9.75 11.52
N ARG A 61 -10.01 9.65 12.69
CA ARG A 61 -8.54 9.70 12.79
C ARG A 61 -7.88 8.48 12.12
N ASN A 62 -8.49 7.31 12.28
CA ASN A 62 -8.00 6.04 11.75
C ASN A 62 -9.12 5.36 10.96
N ILE A 63 -8.82 4.88 9.76
CA ILE A 63 -9.78 4.21 8.89
C ILE A 63 -9.11 2.96 8.32
N VAL A 64 -9.81 1.84 8.39
CA VAL A 64 -9.37 0.55 7.85
C VAL A 64 -10.35 0.10 6.78
N TRP A 65 -9.88 -0.03 5.53
CA TRP A 65 -10.71 -0.52 4.43
C TRP A 65 -10.51 -2.03 4.25
N HIS A 66 -11.56 -2.80 4.56
CA HIS A 66 -11.58 -4.24 4.29
C HIS A 66 -12.36 -4.51 3.00
N ALA A 67 -11.66 -4.86 1.92
CA ALA A 67 -12.30 -5.09 0.62
C ALA A 67 -11.67 -6.25 -0.17
N SER A 68 -12.43 -6.80 -1.14
CA SER A 68 -12.02 -7.92 -2.00
C SER A 68 -10.75 -7.60 -2.80
N ARG A 69 -9.93 -8.62 -3.13
CA ARG A 69 -8.68 -8.42 -3.89
C ARG A 69 -8.97 -8.37 -5.39
N GLY A 70 -8.22 -7.54 -6.12
CA GLY A 70 -8.31 -7.39 -7.58
C GLY A 70 -9.53 -6.66 -8.11
N LEU A 71 -10.69 -6.74 -7.44
CA LEU A 71 -11.96 -6.21 -7.94
C LEU A 71 -12.45 -4.96 -7.20
N ALA A 72 -12.03 -4.73 -5.95
CA ALA A 72 -12.51 -3.61 -5.14
C ALA A 72 -11.79 -2.27 -5.39
N GLY A 73 -10.79 -2.23 -6.29
CA GLY A 73 -10.10 -0.99 -6.65
C GLY A 73 -9.35 -0.28 -5.51
N LYS A 74 -8.99 -0.99 -4.41
CA LYS A 74 -8.36 -0.39 -3.22
C LYS A 74 -7.13 0.47 -3.52
N SER A 75 -6.19 -0.06 -4.32
CA SER A 75 -4.96 0.64 -4.66
C SER A 75 -5.23 1.90 -5.48
N VAL A 76 -6.22 1.84 -6.38
CA VAL A 76 -6.71 2.99 -7.15
C VAL A 76 -7.36 4.01 -6.22
N LEU A 77 -8.22 3.58 -5.29
CA LEU A 77 -8.86 4.44 -4.30
C LEU A 77 -7.83 5.17 -3.41
N LEU A 78 -6.80 4.48 -2.95
CA LEU A 78 -5.71 5.08 -2.17
C LEU A 78 -4.92 6.08 -3.02
N ALA A 79 -4.65 5.75 -4.29
CA ALA A 79 -3.97 6.65 -5.22
C ALA A 79 -4.81 7.91 -5.48
N THR A 80 -6.11 7.75 -5.76
CA THR A 80 -7.06 8.85 -5.95
C THR A 80 -7.15 9.72 -4.70
N LEU A 81 -7.12 9.12 -3.51
CA LEU A 81 -7.17 9.86 -2.26
C LEU A 81 -5.92 10.73 -2.09
N ALA A 82 -4.74 10.15 -2.29
CA ALA A 82 -3.47 10.87 -2.21
C ALA A 82 -3.38 12.00 -3.27
N PHE A 83 -3.86 11.73 -4.49
CA PHE A 83 -3.92 12.71 -5.57
C PHE A 83 -4.81 13.90 -5.19
N MET A 84 -6.04 13.65 -4.76
CA MET A 84 -6.99 14.69 -4.38
C MET A 84 -6.51 15.50 -3.17
N GLU A 85 -5.93 14.83 -2.16
CA GLU A 85 -5.35 15.51 -0.99
C GLU A 85 -4.16 16.40 -1.37
N GLY A 86 -3.31 15.95 -2.30
CA GLY A 86 -2.19 16.73 -2.81
C GLY A 86 -2.62 18.00 -3.55
N ILE A 87 -3.54 17.86 -4.52
CA ILE A 87 -3.95 18.99 -5.37
C ILE A 87 -4.86 20.00 -4.65
N GLU A 88 -5.74 19.54 -3.75
CA GLU A 88 -6.70 20.43 -3.08
C GLU A 88 -6.19 21.01 -1.76
N MET A 89 -5.46 20.20 -0.98
CA MET A 89 -5.05 20.60 0.37
C MET A 89 -3.58 21.01 0.45
N GLY A 90 -2.81 20.82 -0.62
CA GLY A 90 -1.35 20.94 -0.56
C GLY A 90 -0.74 19.95 0.45
N ALA A 91 -1.37 18.79 0.65
CA ALA A 91 -0.95 17.84 1.68
C ALA A 91 0.33 17.10 1.30
N ALA A 92 1.14 16.78 2.31
CA ALA A 92 2.25 15.83 2.18
C ALA A 92 1.73 14.41 2.48
N VAL A 93 1.58 13.59 1.44
CA VAL A 93 1.00 12.25 1.50
C VAL A 93 2.07 11.20 1.16
N ASN A 94 2.29 10.27 2.09
CA ASN A 94 3.07 9.06 1.81
C ASN A 94 2.11 7.88 1.62
N LEU A 95 2.15 7.27 0.44
CA LEU A 95 1.37 6.09 0.12
C LEU A 95 2.33 4.90 0.11
N LEU A 96 2.12 3.95 1.03
CA LEU A 96 2.90 2.73 1.05
C LEU A 96 2.13 1.62 0.34
N GLY A 97 2.64 1.17 -0.80
CA GLY A 97 2.21 -0.10 -1.36
C GLY A 97 2.77 -1.22 -0.49
N GLY A 98 1.98 -2.28 -0.27
CA GLY A 98 2.47 -3.45 0.45
C GLY A 98 3.76 -3.98 -0.16
N SER A 99 3.74 -4.15 -1.48
CA SER A 99 4.90 -4.56 -2.27
C SER A 99 5.52 -3.43 -3.12
N GLY A 100 6.74 -3.66 -3.60
CA GLY A 100 7.41 -2.82 -4.59
C GLY A 100 6.62 -2.73 -5.90
N GLU A 101 5.99 -3.83 -6.35
CA GLU A 101 5.16 -3.83 -7.56
C GLU A 101 3.82 -3.11 -7.33
N GLN A 102 3.21 -3.23 -6.15
CA GLN A 102 2.03 -2.44 -5.79
C GLN A 102 2.35 -0.94 -5.78
N SER A 103 3.52 -0.57 -5.25
CA SER A 103 4.00 0.81 -5.25
C SER A 103 4.25 1.32 -6.67
N GLN A 104 4.87 0.50 -7.52
CA GLN A 104 5.07 0.83 -8.94
C GLN A 104 3.76 0.94 -9.72
N ARG A 105 2.76 0.10 -9.44
CA ARG A 105 1.43 0.21 -10.03
C ARG A 105 0.72 1.48 -9.61
N VAL A 106 0.80 1.84 -8.33
CA VAL A 106 0.21 3.11 -7.85
C VAL A 106 0.91 4.32 -8.49
N HIS A 107 2.23 4.26 -8.68
CA HIS A 107 2.96 5.23 -9.50
C HIS A 107 2.42 5.30 -10.93
N GLY A 108 2.29 4.15 -11.59
CA GLY A 108 1.76 4.06 -12.96
C GLY A 108 0.35 4.64 -13.09
N TYR A 109 -0.51 4.46 -12.09
CA TYR A 109 -1.82 5.11 -12.05
C TYR A 109 -1.66 6.64 -12.04
N MET A 110 -0.86 7.18 -11.12
CA MET A 110 -0.71 8.62 -10.93
C MET A 110 -0.08 9.30 -12.15
N THR A 111 0.96 8.71 -12.75
CA THR A 111 1.63 9.25 -13.94
C THR A 111 0.81 9.09 -15.23
N GLY A 112 -0.27 8.31 -15.19
CA GLY A 112 -1.09 7.99 -16.36
C GLY A 112 -0.46 6.96 -17.30
N GLU A 113 0.59 6.27 -16.86
CA GLU A 113 1.32 5.24 -17.64
C GLU A 113 0.68 3.85 -17.53
N ASP A 114 -0.25 3.62 -16.58
CA ASP A 114 -0.93 2.34 -16.42
C ASP A 114 -1.93 2.07 -17.56
N THR A 115 -1.75 0.93 -18.22
CA THR A 115 -2.55 0.53 -19.39
C THR A 115 -3.98 0.13 -19.04
N ASN A 116 -4.31 -0.13 -17.78
CA ASN A 116 -5.65 -0.48 -17.33
C ASN A 116 -6.48 0.76 -16.94
N LEU A 117 -5.84 1.91 -16.74
CA LEU A 117 -6.49 3.19 -16.44
C LEU A 117 -5.97 4.33 -17.36
N PRO A 118 -6.05 4.17 -18.69
CA PRO A 118 -5.51 5.15 -19.63
C PRO A 118 -6.23 6.50 -19.48
N GLY A 119 -5.47 7.60 -19.50
CA GLY A 119 -6.04 8.96 -19.47
C GLY A 119 -6.67 9.36 -18.14
N THR A 120 -6.23 8.76 -17.03
CA THR A 120 -6.63 9.11 -15.66
C THR A 120 -5.49 9.84 -14.92
N PHE A 121 -5.78 10.40 -13.74
CA PHE A 121 -4.82 11.18 -12.93
C PHE A 121 -4.13 12.28 -13.74
N TRP A 122 -2.79 12.37 -13.71
CA TRP A 122 -2.05 13.36 -14.51
C TRP A 122 -2.17 13.15 -16.02
N GLY A 123 -2.69 12.01 -16.49
CA GLY A 123 -3.08 11.78 -17.87
C GLY A 123 -4.46 12.35 -18.24
N HIS A 124 -5.29 12.72 -17.26
CA HIS A 124 -6.63 13.22 -17.48
C HIS A 124 -6.66 14.66 -18.00
N TYR A 125 -7.62 15.01 -18.86
CA TYR A 125 -7.68 16.35 -19.45
C TYR A 125 -7.95 17.44 -18.40
N GLY A 126 -8.77 17.14 -17.39
CA GLY A 126 -9.09 18.05 -16.28
C GLY A 126 -8.04 18.11 -15.17
N ALA A 127 -6.95 17.34 -15.26
CA ALA A 127 -5.91 17.35 -14.24
C ALA A 127 -5.21 18.73 -14.16
N PRO A 128 -5.03 19.31 -12.96
CA PRO A 128 -4.47 20.65 -12.78
C PRO A 128 -2.94 20.64 -12.94
N ARG A 129 -2.45 20.36 -14.16
CA ARG A 129 -1.02 20.24 -14.47
C ARG A 129 -0.22 21.52 -14.20
N HIS A 130 -0.88 22.68 -14.17
CA HIS A 130 -0.27 23.95 -13.77
C HIS A 130 0.25 23.94 -12.31
N LEU A 131 -0.19 22.98 -11.49
CA LEU A 131 0.33 22.78 -10.14
C LEU A 131 1.64 21.98 -10.12
N LEU A 132 1.98 21.23 -11.17
CA LEU A 132 3.21 20.44 -11.21
C LEU A 132 4.43 21.37 -11.22
N VAL A 133 5.33 21.18 -10.26
CA VAL A 133 6.60 21.92 -10.20
C VAL A 133 7.60 21.38 -11.23
N ASP A 134 7.51 20.08 -11.52
CA ASP A 134 8.31 19.35 -12.50
C ASP A 134 7.49 18.15 -13.01
N ASP A 135 7.96 17.48 -14.05
CA ASP A 135 7.34 16.25 -14.53
C ASP A 135 7.26 15.21 -13.40
N PRO A 136 6.10 14.59 -13.17
CA PRO A 136 5.91 13.64 -12.08
C PRO A 136 6.86 12.45 -12.27
N THR A 137 7.82 12.31 -11.35
CA THR A 137 8.80 11.23 -11.39
C THR A 137 8.21 9.92 -10.87
N LYS A 138 8.85 8.78 -11.17
CA LYS A 138 8.49 7.44 -10.64
C LYS A 138 8.56 7.29 -9.11
N ARG A 139 8.83 8.36 -8.35
CA ARG A 139 9.00 8.31 -6.88
C ARG A 139 8.29 9.45 -6.17
N GLU A 140 8.17 10.60 -6.81
CA GLU A 140 7.70 11.81 -6.15
C GLU A 140 6.99 12.74 -7.15
N THR A 141 5.86 13.27 -6.71
CA THR A 141 5.16 14.41 -7.34
C THR A 141 5.23 15.61 -6.39
N LYS A 142 5.73 16.74 -6.88
CA LYS A 142 5.78 18.02 -6.14
C LYS A 142 4.84 19.03 -6.77
N LEU A 143 4.08 19.71 -5.93
CA LEU A 143 3.08 20.68 -6.35
C LEU A 143 3.39 22.08 -5.82
N SER A 144 3.10 23.09 -6.63
CA SER A 144 3.38 24.50 -6.34
C SER A 144 2.56 25.06 -5.19
N ASN A 145 1.46 24.39 -4.84
CA ASN A 145 0.61 24.67 -3.66
C ASN A 145 1.18 24.09 -2.34
N GLY A 146 2.37 23.48 -2.37
CA GLY A 146 2.99 22.82 -1.21
C GLY A 146 2.69 21.32 -1.09
N GLY A 147 1.80 20.79 -1.93
CA GLY A 147 1.47 19.37 -1.99
C GLY A 147 2.66 18.52 -2.40
N ARG A 148 2.78 17.36 -1.75
CA ARG A 148 3.86 16.41 -2.01
C ARG A 148 3.32 15.00 -1.90
N ILE A 149 3.35 14.26 -3.00
CA ILE A 149 2.90 12.86 -3.02
C ILE A 149 4.12 11.98 -3.24
N VAL A 150 4.38 11.10 -2.30
CA VAL A 150 5.47 10.12 -2.38
C VAL A 150 4.85 8.73 -2.27
N VAL A 151 5.00 7.93 -3.32
CA VAL A 151 4.59 6.53 -3.30
C VAL A 151 5.84 5.69 -3.06
N LEU A 152 5.87 4.96 -1.95
CA LEU A 152 7.01 4.19 -1.48
C LEU A 152 6.60 2.73 -1.30
N GLN A 153 7.56 1.83 -1.43
CA GLN A 153 7.38 0.47 -0.90
C GLN A 153 7.26 0.54 0.62
N ALA A 154 6.36 -0.26 1.21
CA ALA A 154 6.24 -0.40 2.66
C ALA A 154 7.57 -0.92 3.22
N SER A 155 8.32 -0.03 3.87
CA SER A 155 9.56 -0.36 4.55
C SER A 155 9.69 0.50 5.80
N GLN A 156 10.42 0.02 6.80
CA GLN A 156 10.72 0.79 8.03
C GLN A 156 11.30 2.18 7.70
N ARG A 157 12.13 2.28 6.66
CA ARG A 157 12.72 3.54 6.18
C ARG A 157 11.69 4.48 5.55
N SER A 158 10.65 3.93 4.92
CA SER A 158 9.54 4.68 4.30
C SER A 158 8.56 5.23 5.34
N VAL A 159 8.38 4.52 6.46
CA VAL A 159 7.53 4.93 7.60
C VAL A 159 8.23 6.00 8.46
N ARG A 160 9.55 5.87 8.68
CA ARG A 160 10.38 6.81 9.46
C ARG A 160 10.88 8.04 8.67
N GLY A 161 10.48 8.19 7.40
CA GLY A 161 10.79 9.34 6.55
C GLY A 161 10.15 10.65 7.05
N PRO A 162 10.37 11.80 6.36
CA PRO A 162 9.98 13.12 6.86
C PRO A 162 8.49 13.13 7.18
N HIS A 163 8.15 13.26 8.47
CA HIS A 163 6.82 13.22 9.08
C HIS A 163 5.68 13.62 8.11
N PRO A 164 5.11 12.67 7.34
CA PRO A 164 4.03 12.98 6.41
C PRO A 164 2.75 13.20 7.22
N GLN A 165 1.86 14.02 6.70
CA GLN A 165 0.59 14.31 7.39
C GLN A 165 -0.37 13.10 7.32
N LYS A 166 -0.19 12.16 6.37
CA LYS A 166 -1.05 10.98 6.13
C LYS A 166 -0.25 9.74 5.62
N LEU A 167 -0.61 8.52 6.08
CA LEU A 167 0.05 7.21 5.80
C LEU A 167 -0.97 6.07 5.47
N ARG A 168 -0.66 5.12 4.55
CA ARG A 168 -1.53 3.99 4.05
C ARG A 168 -0.73 2.66 3.83
N LEU A 169 -1.30 1.42 3.97
CA LEU A 169 -0.61 0.08 3.95
C LEU A 169 -1.46 -1.11 3.35
N ASP A 170 -0.86 -2.23 2.82
CA ASP A 170 -1.57 -3.43 2.23
C ASP A 170 -0.79 -4.81 2.14
N GLU A 171 -0.83 -5.83 3.05
CA GLU A 171 -0.20 -7.21 2.83
C GLU A 171 -0.76 -8.45 3.65
N CYS A 172 -0.54 -9.74 3.19
CA CYS A 172 -0.87 -11.06 3.87
C CYS A 172 -0.06 -12.36 3.43
N LEU A 173 -0.10 -13.51 4.18
CA LEU A 173 0.62 -14.83 4.05
C LEU A 173 -0.28 -16.11 4.12
N ALA A 174 0.09 -17.35 3.70
CA ALA A 174 -0.80 -18.55 3.69
C ALA A 174 -0.79 -19.45 4.96
N ALA A 175 -1.89 -20.18 5.23
CA ALA A 175 -1.99 -21.18 6.30
C ALA A 175 -0.95 -22.29 6.12
N GLY A 176 -0.34 -22.73 7.22
CA GLY A 176 0.74 -23.71 7.26
C GLY A 176 2.12 -23.13 6.96
N THR A 177 2.23 -21.85 6.59
CA THR A 177 3.53 -21.18 6.44
C THR A 177 4.26 -21.15 7.78
N LEU A 178 5.51 -21.62 7.78
CA LEU A 178 6.34 -21.68 8.98
C LEU A 178 6.99 -20.31 9.25
N VAL A 179 6.59 -19.66 10.33
CA VAL A 179 7.19 -18.46 10.89
C VAL A 179 8.33 -18.87 11.83
N SER A 180 9.51 -18.27 11.66
CA SER A 180 10.63 -18.53 12.55
C SER A 180 10.45 -17.72 13.84
N THR A 181 10.59 -18.39 14.97
CA THR A 181 10.64 -17.81 16.31
C THR A 181 11.94 -18.24 17.02
N PRO A 182 12.31 -17.62 18.15
CA PRO A 182 13.42 -18.09 18.99
C PRO A 182 13.21 -19.53 19.50
N GLU A 183 11.96 -19.93 19.68
CA GLU A 183 11.55 -21.22 20.26
C GLU A 183 11.40 -22.33 19.21
N GLY A 184 11.49 -21.98 17.92
CA GLY A 184 11.35 -22.93 16.82
C GLY A 184 10.52 -22.37 15.67
N GLN A 185 10.07 -23.25 14.78
CA GLN A 185 9.19 -22.87 13.67
C GLN A 185 7.74 -23.13 14.07
N PHE A 186 6.91 -22.09 14.01
CA PHE A 186 5.47 -22.18 14.27
C PHE A 186 4.71 -21.94 12.96
N ARG A 187 3.52 -22.54 12.82
CA ARG A 187 2.67 -22.19 11.68
C ARG A 187 2.06 -20.81 11.91
N ILE A 188 1.89 -20.04 10.85
CA ILE A 188 1.41 -18.66 10.95
C ILE A 188 0.03 -18.53 11.60
N GLU A 189 -0.85 -19.52 11.43
CA GLU A 189 -2.15 -19.59 12.08
C GLU A 189 -2.08 -19.81 13.59
N ASP A 190 -0.96 -20.36 14.07
CA ASP A 190 -0.71 -20.65 15.47
C ASP A 190 0.04 -19.51 16.17
N VAL A 191 0.59 -18.56 15.41
CA VAL A 191 1.24 -17.35 15.94
C VAL A 191 0.19 -16.44 16.60
N GLN A 192 0.51 -15.90 17.76
CA GLN A 192 -0.35 -15.06 18.58
C GLN A 192 0.29 -13.70 18.87
N ALA A 193 -0.54 -12.72 19.24
CA ALA A 193 -0.04 -11.45 19.76
C ALA A 193 0.73 -11.71 21.07
N GLY A 194 1.94 -11.18 21.15
CA GLY A 194 2.90 -11.44 22.23
C GLY A 194 4.06 -12.33 21.84
N ASP A 195 3.91 -13.16 20.79
CA ASP A 195 4.98 -14.05 20.34
C ASP A 195 6.17 -13.27 19.78
N ILE A 196 7.37 -13.80 19.96
CA ILE A 196 8.58 -13.24 19.36
C ILE A 196 8.87 -13.98 18.05
N VAL A 197 9.01 -13.24 16.95
CA VAL A 197 9.34 -13.77 15.63
C VAL A 197 10.66 -13.19 15.13
N HIS A 198 11.38 -13.97 14.33
CA HIS A 198 12.56 -13.46 13.64
C HIS A 198 12.14 -12.62 12.43
N GLY A 199 12.69 -11.41 12.36
CA GLY A 199 12.62 -10.51 11.21
C GLY A 199 13.98 -10.34 10.55
N TRP A 200 14.01 -9.48 9.53
CA TRP A 200 15.24 -9.07 8.86
C TRP A 200 15.33 -7.54 8.87
N ASP A 201 16.41 -6.99 9.43
CA ASP A 201 16.68 -5.55 9.41
C ASP A 201 18.18 -5.29 9.20
N ASN A 202 18.52 -4.25 8.45
CA ASN A 202 19.90 -3.79 8.20
C ASN A 202 20.92 -4.89 7.84
N GLY A 203 20.49 -5.94 7.13
CA GLY A 203 21.37 -7.04 6.68
C GLY A 203 21.60 -8.14 7.71
N GLY A 204 20.83 -8.16 8.80
CA GLY A 204 20.89 -9.19 9.83
C GLY A 204 19.51 -9.63 10.31
N ILE A 205 19.49 -10.75 11.02
CA ILE A 205 18.30 -11.28 11.67
C ILE A 205 18.04 -10.49 12.95
N THR A 206 16.79 -10.08 13.15
CA THR A 206 16.34 -9.38 14.35
C THR A 206 15.15 -10.10 14.98
N GLN A 207 14.75 -9.73 16.20
CA GLN A 207 13.63 -10.34 16.92
C GLN A 207 12.56 -9.29 17.23
N GLY A 208 11.37 -9.45 16.65
CA GLY A 208 10.25 -8.54 16.86
C GLY A 208 9.08 -9.22 17.54
N MET A 209 8.33 -8.48 18.35
CA MET A 209 7.16 -9.00 19.06
C MET A 209 5.90 -8.83 18.23
N VAL A 210 5.16 -9.89 17.98
CA VAL A 210 3.88 -9.85 17.26
C VAL A 210 2.88 -9.00 18.05
N GLN A 211 2.39 -7.94 17.45
CA GLN A 211 1.36 -7.04 18.00
C GLN A 211 -0.05 -7.54 17.70
N ARG A 212 -0.24 -8.12 16.51
CA ARG A 212 -1.55 -8.56 16.04
C ARG A 212 -1.42 -9.70 15.05
N THR A 213 -2.39 -10.60 15.09
CA THR A 213 -2.56 -11.65 14.07
C THR A 213 -3.95 -11.57 13.49
N ARG A 214 -4.11 -11.96 12.22
CA ARG A 214 -5.39 -11.89 11.52
C ARG A 214 -5.53 -13.03 10.52
N ARG A 215 -6.65 -13.75 10.57
CA ARG A 215 -7.10 -14.59 9.44
C ARG A 215 -7.72 -13.71 8.37
N VAL A 216 -7.20 -13.79 7.16
CA VAL A 216 -7.57 -12.97 6.00
C VAL A 216 -8.56 -13.72 5.09
N GLY A 217 -8.64 -15.05 5.19
CA GLY A 217 -9.60 -15.91 4.48
C GLY A 217 -9.00 -16.69 3.30
N ALA A 218 -9.78 -17.45 2.54
CA ALA A 218 -9.25 -18.31 1.47
C ALA A 218 -8.76 -17.53 0.23
N ARG A 219 -7.56 -17.84 -0.28
CA ARG A 219 -6.91 -17.21 -1.45
C ARG A 219 -6.16 -18.22 -2.30
N GLN A 220 -6.01 -17.91 -3.60
CA GLN A 220 -5.14 -18.66 -4.51
C GLN A 220 -3.69 -18.57 -4.05
N THR A 221 -2.96 -19.69 -4.08
CA THR A 221 -1.56 -19.76 -3.63
C THR A 221 -0.61 -20.15 -4.76
N LEU A 222 0.67 -19.86 -4.60
CA LEU A 222 1.78 -20.51 -5.30
C LEU A 222 2.47 -21.47 -4.35
N GLU A 223 2.98 -22.57 -4.89
CA GLU A 223 3.85 -23.49 -4.18
C GLU A 223 5.25 -23.44 -4.79
N LEU A 224 6.21 -23.02 -3.98
CA LEU A 224 7.64 -22.96 -4.31
C LEU A 224 8.33 -24.13 -3.63
N THR A 225 8.80 -25.11 -4.40
CA THR A 225 9.67 -26.17 -3.86
C THR A 225 11.08 -25.61 -3.76
N LEU A 226 11.73 -25.83 -2.63
CA LEU A 226 13.04 -25.30 -2.30
C LEU A 226 14.11 -26.39 -2.32
N SER A 227 15.37 -26.01 -2.55
CA SER A 227 16.51 -26.93 -2.68
C SER A 227 16.82 -27.74 -1.41
N ASN A 228 16.35 -27.29 -0.25
CA ASN A 228 16.45 -28.02 1.01
C ASN A 228 15.27 -28.98 1.26
N GLY A 229 14.47 -29.27 0.23
CA GLY A 229 13.35 -30.21 0.29
C GLY A 229 12.08 -29.63 0.92
N LYS A 230 12.09 -28.37 1.39
CA LYS A 230 10.90 -27.70 1.92
C LYS A 230 10.05 -27.11 0.80
N THR A 231 8.78 -26.84 1.11
CA THR A 231 7.86 -26.12 0.22
C THR A 231 7.38 -24.85 0.92
N LEU A 232 7.54 -23.72 0.24
CA LEU A 232 6.96 -22.45 0.65
C LEU A 232 5.65 -22.24 -0.11
N ILE A 233 4.59 -22.00 0.64
CA ILE A 233 3.26 -21.73 0.10
C ILE A 233 2.89 -20.31 0.48
N CYS A 234 2.58 -19.48 -0.49
CA CYS A 234 2.25 -18.07 -0.27
C CYS A 234 1.32 -17.56 -1.37
N THR A 235 0.76 -16.36 -1.23
CA THR A 235 0.03 -15.75 -2.34
C THR A 235 1.00 -15.33 -3.44
N PRO A 236 0.57 -15.30 -4.72
CA PRO A 236 1.45 -14.92 -5.82
C PRO A 236 2.15 -13.56 -5.65
N ASP A 237 1.53 -12.63 -4.93
CA ASP A 237 2.05 -11.29 -4.68
C ASP A 237 2.85 -11.13 -3.39
N HIS A 238 3.12 -12.22 -2.67
CA HIS A 238 3.88 -12.15 -1.43
C HIS A 238 5.36 -11.85 -1.72
N GLU A 239 5.94 -10.84 -1.07
CA GLU A 239 7.35 -10.50 -1.25
C GLU A 239 8.27 -11.49 -0.55
N LEU A 240 9.28 -11.95 -1.27
CA LEU A 240 10.33 -12.83 -0.80
C LEU A 240 11.67 -12.12 -0.99
N LEU A 241 12.51 -12.15 0.04
CA LEU A 241 13.86 -11.63 -0.07
C LEU A 241 14.70 -12.56 -0.95
N THR A 242 15.12 -12.09 -2.12
CA THR A 242 15.98 -12.82 -3.06
C THR A 242 17.42 -12.30 -3.03
N ASN A 243 18.34 -12.92 -3.76
CA ASN A 243 19.69 -12.37 -3.95
C ASN A 243 19.71 -11.02 -4.70
N GLY A 244 18.64 -10.67 -5.42
CA GLY A 244 18.46 -9.40 -6.11
C GLY A 244 17.67 -8.36 -5.30
N GLY A 245 17.32 -8.67 -4.05
CA GLY A 245 16.42 -7.87 -3.22
C GLY A 245 15.02 -8.49 -3.13
N TRP A 246 14.07 -7.72 -2.60
CA TRP A 246 12.68 -8.14 -2.47
C TRP A 246 12.02 -8.28 -3.84
N ASP A 247 11.39 -9.43 -4.09
CA ASP A 247 10.63 -9.70 -5.32
C ASP A 247 9.41 -10.55 -4.98
N GLU A 248 8.37 -10.50 -5.81
CA GLU A 248 7.14 -11.23 -5.54
C GLU A 248 7.29 -12.74 -5.83
N ALA A 249 6.53 -13.56 -5.10
CA ALA A 249 6.50 -15.00 -5.29
C ALA A 249 6.15 -15.41 -6.74
N ARG A 250 5.33 -14.62 -7.45
CA ARG A 250 4.98 -14.83 -8.86
C ARG A 250 6.13 -14.60 -9.82
N SER A 251 7.14 -13.83 -9.43
CA SER A 251 8.33 -13.55 -10.24
C SER A 251 9.37 -14.65 -10.08
N CYS A 252 9.29 -15.43 -9.00
CA CYS A 252 10.19 -16.56 -8.76
C CYS A 252 10.12 -17.59 -9.89
N ARG A 253 11.27 -18.10 -10.32
CA ARG A 253 11.43 -19.15 -11.31
C ARG A 253 12.35 -20.22 -10.74
N GLN A 254 12.42 -21.38 -11.41
CA GLN A 254 13.44 -22.37 -11.10
C GLN A 254 14.82 -21.69 -11.18
N GLY A 255 15.56 -21.75 -10.09
CA GLY A 255 16.88 -21.15 -9.96
C GLY A 255 16.94 -19.87 -9.13
N THR A 256 15.80 -19.21 -8.83
CA THR A 256 15.74 -18.04 -7.95
C THR A 256 16.32 -18.40 -6.57
N ILE A 257 17.20 -17.55 -6.02
CA ILE A 257 17.80 -17.76 -4.69
C ILE A 257 17.07 -16.88 -3.69
N LEU A 258 16.43 -17.50 -2.71
CA LEU A 258 15.80 -16.84 -1.57
C LEU A 258 16.80 -16.74 -0.41
N GLN A 259 16.86 -15.58 0.24
CA GLN A 259 17.63 -15.36 1.44
C GLN A 259 16.88 -15.96 2.62
N GLY A 260 17.51 -16.91 3.32
CA GLY A 260 16.95 -17.53 4.52
C GLY A 260 17.76 -17.18 5.76
N ILE A 261 17.14 -17.36 6.94
CA ILE A 261 17.74 -17.06 8.24
C ILE A 261 18.98 -17.91 8.53
N ARG A 262 19.01 -19.17 8.08
CA ARG A 262 20.13 -20.10 8.35
C ARG A 262 21.00 -20.36 7.12
N GLU A 263 20.38 -20.35 5.95
CA GLU A 263 20.98 -20.66 4.68
C GLU A 263 20.17 -20.00 3.56
N ASN A 264 20.82 -19.76 2.43
CA ASN A 264 20.12 -19.37 1.22
C ASN A 264 19.58 -20.62 0.52
N VAL A 265 18.35 -20.52 0.03
CA VAL A 265 17.63 -21.65 -0.56
C VAL A 265 17.26 -21.34 -2.00
N LYS A 266 17.45 -22.31 -2.89
CA LYS A 266 17.12 -22.16 -4.31
C LYS A 266 15.70 -22.66 -4.56
N VAL A 267 14.91 -21.91 -5.33
CA VAL A 267 13.64 -22.40 -5.87
C VAL A 267 13.95 -23.47 -6.91
N VAL A 268 13.49 -24.69 -6.70
CA VAL A 268 13.67 -25.81 -7.64
C VAL A 268 12.45 -26.04 -8.52
N ALA A 269 11.25 -25.65 -8.06
CA ALA A 269 10.03 -25.70 -8.85
C ALA A 269 9.03 -24.65 -8.37
N VAL A 270 8.19 -24.17 -9.29
CA VAL A 270 7.08 -23.26 -9.01
C VAL A 270 5.83 -23.86 -9.65
N LYS A 271 4.74 -23.97 -8.90
CA LYS A 271 3.44 -24.39 -9.43
C LYS A 271 2.32 -23.57 -8.81
N GLU A 272 1.21 -23.46 -9.54
CA GLU A 272 -0.02 -22.96 -8.94
C GLU A 272 -0.49 -23.91 -7.84
N GLY A 273 -0.75 -23.35 -6.67
CA GLY A 273 -1.31 -24.06 -5.53
C GLY A 273 -2.81 -23.90 -5.46
N ILE A 274 -3.46 -24.73 -4.64
CA ILE A 274 -4.90 -24.62 -4.39
C ILE A 274 -5.24 -23.35 -3.59
N ARG A 275 -6.53 -23.02 -3.50
CA ARG A 275 -6.99 -21.98 -2.59
C ARG A 275 -6.84 -22.45 -1.14
N ARG A 276 -6.16 -21.67 -0.31
CA ARG A 276 -5.94 -21.93 1.12
C ARG A 276 -6.28 -20.71 1.95
N ASP A 277 -6.65 -20.90 3.21
CA ASP A 277 -6.72 -19.78 4.15
C ASP A 277 -5.38 -19.05 4.22
N VAL A 278 -5.43 -17.73 4.35
CA VAL A 278 -4.25 -16.87 4.55
C VAL A 278 -4.37 -16.11 5.86
N TYR A 279 -3.24 -15.82 6.48
CA TYR A 279 -3.05 -15.14 7.74
C TYR A 279 -2.07 -13.98 7.57
N ASP A 280 -2.15 -13.00 8.44
CA ASP A 280 -1.25 -11.85 8.47
C ASP A 280 -0.84 -11.58 9.92
N ILE A 281 0.41 -11.16 10.13
CA ILE A 281 0.98 -10.86 11.44
C ILE A 281 1.66 -9.50 11.40
N THR A 282 1.32 -8.63 12.34
CA THR A 282 1.96 -7.33 12.53
C THR A 282 2.98 -7.46 13.64
N VAL A 283 4.23 -7.06 13.40
CA VAL A 283 5.32 -7.16 14.37
C VAL A 283 5.70 -5.76 14.86
N LYS A 284 5.93 -5.62 16.17
CA LYS A 284 6.37 -4.40 16.83
C LYS A 284 7.76 -4.04 16.34
N ASP A 285 7.94 -2.79 15.93
CA ASP A 285 9.24 -2.26 15.53
C ASP A 285 10.25 -2.41 16.68
N ILE A 286 11.47 -2.83 16.32
CA ILE A 286 12.65 -2.85 17.17
C ILE A 286 13.37 -1.50 17.03
#